data_AF-A0A7V9C6T2-F1
#
_entry.id   AF-A0A7V9C6T2-F1
#
_cell.length_a   1.000
_cell.length_b   1.000
_cell.length_c   1.000
_cell.angle_alpha   90.00
_cell.angle_beta   90.00
_cell.angle_gamma   90.00
#
_symmetry.space_group_name_H-M   'P 1'
#
loop_
_entity.id
_entity.type
_entity.pdbx_description
1 polymer ?
#
loop_
_entity_poly.entity_id
_entity_poly.type
_entity_poly.pdbx_seq_one_letter_code
_entity_poly.pdbx_strand_id
1 'polypeptide(L)' 'MRDFLMTTDLGADGLATVLDLATAVKADRGAYRGRLAGSTVGLFFEKPSTRTRVS' A
#
# COMPACT_ATOMS: atom_id res chain seq x y z
N MET A 1 -3.61 -4.33 -16.31
CA MET A 1 -3.74 -3.46 -15.13
C MET A 1 -4.30 -4.31 -14.01
N ARG A 2 -3.79 -4.19 -12.77
CA ARG A 2 -4.31 -4.96 -11.63
C ARG A 2 -4.78 -4.00 -10.55
N ASP A 3 -6.02 -4.17 -10.14
CA ASP A 3 -6.66 -3.35 -9.11
C ASP A 3 -6.65 -4.06 -7.76
N PHE A 4 -6.87 -3.31 -6.68
CA PHE A 4 -7.05 -3.82 -5.33
C PHE A 4 -8.30 -3.18 -4.72
N LEU A 5 -9.44 -3.82 -4.95
CA LEU A 5 -10.76 -3.36 -4.52
C LEU A 5 -11.26 -4.14 -3.30
N MET A 6 -10.86 -5.41 -3.20
CA MET A 6 -11.18 -6.32 -2.12
C MET A 6 -9.92 -7.02 -1.62
N THR A 7 -9.89 -7.39 -0.34
CA THR A 7 -8.76 -8.17 0.22
C THR A 7 -8.58 -9.53 -0.47
N THR A 8 -9.66 -10.10 -0.99
CA THR A 8 -9.67 -11.38 -1.73
C THR A 8 -8.97 -11.31 -3.08
N ASP A 9 -8.75 -10.11 -3.65
CA ASP A 9 -8.10 -9.93 -4.96
C ASP A 9 -6.65 -10.43 -4.98
N LEU A 10 -6.04 -10.59 -3.81
CA LEU A 10 -4.68 -11.07 -3.64
C LEU A 10 -4.60 -12.60 -3.50
N GLY A 11 -5.68 -13.27 -3.11
CA GLY A 11 -5.64 -14.65 -2.63
C GLY A 11 -4.76 -14.81 -1.37
N ALA A 12 -4.65 -16.05 -0.87
CA ALA A 12 -3.90 -16.32 0.36
C ALA A 12 -2.41 -15.98 0.23
N ASP A 13 -1.75 -16.44 -0.83
CA ASP A 13 -0.31 -16.23 -1.05
C ASP A 13 0.04 -14.76 -1.29
N GLY A 14 -0.81 -14.06 -2.05
CA GLY A 14 -0.62 -12.62 -2.29
C GLY A 14 -0.82 -11.80 -1.02
N LEU A 15 -1.80 -12.17 -0.18
CA LEU A 15 -2.00 -11.51 1.11
C LEU A 15 -0.80 -11.75 2.04
N ALA A 16 -0.30 -12.97 2.14
CA ALA A 16 0.90 -13.28 2.93
C ALA A 16 2.10 -12.46 2.46
N THR A 17 2.33 -12.39 1.15
CA THR A 17 3.42 -11.61 0.55
C THR A 17 3.35 -10.12 0.91
N VAL A 18 2.15 -9.52 0.86
CA VAL A 18 1.97 -8.09 1.21
C VAL A 18 2.18 -7.86 2.70
N LEU A 19 1.75 -8.79 3.56
CA LEU A 19 1.95 -8.71 5.01
C LEU A 19 3.44 -8.83 5.39
N ASP A 20 4.18 -9.73 4.74
CA ASP A 20 5.62 -9.87 4.92
C ASP A 20 6.35 -8.60 4.47
N LEU A 21 5.98 -8.05 3.31
CA LEU A 21 6.54 -6.79 2.83
C LEU A 21 6.23 -5.63 3.78
N ALA A 22 5.00 -5.52 4.27
CA ALA A 22 4.62 -4.48 5.25
C ALA A 22 5.46 -4.58 6.53
N THR A 23 5.74 -5.80 6.98
CA THR A 23 6.61 -6.06 8.14
C THR A 23 8.05 -5.63 7.87
N ALA A 24 8.61 -5.96 6.70
CA ALA A 24 9.95 -5.56 6.31
C ALA A 24 10.11 -4.04 6.17
N VAL A 25 9.14 -3.36 5.54
CA VAL A 25 9.14 -1.89 5.41
C VAL A 25 9.04 -1.22 6.78
N LYS A 26 8.26 -1.79 7.71
CA LYS A 26 8.16 -1.27 9.08
C LYS A 26 9.46 -1.43 9.85
N ALA A 27 10.20 -2.51 9.64
CA ALA A 27 11.48 -2.78 10.30
C ALA A 27 12.60 -1.83 9.82
N ASP A 28 12.66 -1.53 8.53
CA ASP A 28 13.60 -0.55 7.97
C ASP A 28 12.96 0.30 6.87
N ARG A 29 12.40 1.45 7.27
CA ARG A 29 11.77 2.37 6.32
C ARG A 29 12.79 3.03 5.38
N GLY A 30 14.07 3.09 5.77
CA GLY A 30 15.15 3.71 5.01
C GLY A 30 15.47 2.94 3.74
N ALA A 31 15.52 1.60 3.84
CA ALA A 31 15.79 0.70 2.72
C ALA A 31 14.80 0.83 1.54
N TYR A 32 13.57 1.29 1.81
CA TYR A 32 12.52 1.42 0.79
C TYR A 32 12.27 2.87 0.34
N ARG A 33 13.04 3.85 0.82
CA ARG A 33 12.89 5.25 0.39
C ARG A 33 13.14 5.39 -1.12
N GLY A 34 12.34 6.23 -1.76
CA GLY A 34 12.50 6.54 -3.18
C GLY A 34 12.03 5.44 -4.16
N ARG A 35 11.48 4.32 -3.68
CA ARG A 35 11.02 3.21 -4.55
C ARG A 35 9.93 3.62 -5.56
N LEU A 36 9.19 4.68 -5.26
CA LEU A 36 8.15 5.28 -6.11
C LEU A 36 8.52 6.69 -6.59
N ALA A 37 9.81 7.06 -6.58
CA ALA A 37 10.25 8.38 -7.01
C ALA A 37 9.81 8.66 -8.46
N GLY A 38 9.28 9.86 -8.72
CA GLY A 38 8.74 10.26 -10.02
C GLY A 38 7.31 9.77 -10.31
N SER A 39 6.69 9.00 -9.39
CA SER A 39 5.29 8.57 -9.51
C SER A 39 4.35 9.45 -8.68
N THR A 40 3.12 9.63 -9.17
CA THR A 40 2.04 10.37 -8.47
C THR A 40 0.80 9.49 -8.33
N VAL A 41 0.17 9.51 -7.14
CA VAL A 41 -1.11 8.84 -6.87
C VAL A 41 -2.20 9.88 -6.65
N GLY A 42 -3.33 9.72 -7.32
CA GLY A 42 -4.54 10.50 -7.08
C GLY A 42 -5.37 9.89 -5.95
N LEU A 43 -5.82 10.71 -5.00
CA LEU A 43 -6.64 10.29 -3.87
C LEU A 43 -8.02 10.94 -3.93
N PHE A 44 -9.05 10.14 -4.21
CA PHE A 44 -10.44 10.60 -4.27
C PHE A 44 -11.19 10.18 -3.00
N PHE A 45 -11.75 11.14 -2.29
CA PHE A 45 -12.54 10.91 -1.07
C PHE A 45 -13.89 11.61 -1.18
N GLU A 46 -14.97 10.84 -1.31
CA GLU A 46 -16.33 11.39 -1.23
C GLU A 46 -16.61 11.92 0.19
N LYS A 47 -16.30 11.10 1.20
CA LYS A 47 -16.32 11.49 2.60
C LYS A 47 -14.88 11.69 3.09
N PRO A 48 -14.54 12.84 3.70
CA PRO A 48 -13.20 13.05 4.25
C PRO A 48 -12.82 11.98 5.28
N SER A 49 -11.63 11.38 5.13
CA SER A 49 -11.02 10.46 6.10
C SER A 49 -9.55 10.82 6.30
N THR A 50 -9.25 11.59 7.35
CA THR A 50 -7.87 12.01 7.65
C THR A 50 -6.96 10.82 7.93
N ARG A 51 -7.47 9.81 8.65
CA ARG A 51 -6.70 8.60 8.98
C ARG A 51 -6.23 7.90 7.70
N THR A 52 -7.12 7.71 6.73
CA THR A 52 -6.79 7.04 5.46
C THR A 52 -5.93 7.91 4.56
N ARG A 53 -6.17 9.23 4.51
CA ARG A 53 -5.39 10.16 3.67
C ARG A 53 -3.91 10.25 4.06
N VAL A 54 -3.59 10.09 5.34
CA VAL A 54 -2.23 10.25 5.88
C VAL A 54 -1.48 8.91 6.01
N SER A 55 -2.19 7.79 5.86
CA SER A 55 -1.60 6.44 5.96
C SER A 55 -0.65 6.12 4.81
#